data_AF-A0A7Y9LB33-F1
#
_entry.id   AF-A0A7Y9LB33-F1
#
_cell.length_a   1.000
_cell.length_b   1.000
_cell.length_c   1.000
_cell.angle_alpha   90.00
_cell.angle_beta   90.00
_cell.angle_gamma   90.00
#
_symmetry.space_group_name_H-M   'P 1'
#
loop_
_entity.id
_entity.type
_entity.pdbx_description
1 polymer ?
#
loop_
_entity_poly.entity_id
_entity_poly.type
_entity_poly.pdbx_seq_one_letter_code
_entity_poly.pdbx_strand_id
1 'polypeptide(L)'
;MARYQVPDPLRGLAALAIFVGFFLFLFGTPILFSPHEVDCDGQAMRPGQVCGPNALTGGGGDPYEVIVQENAIRRWIGYSGVVLVGWGALTLIIAAVLARRP
;
A
#
# COMPACT_ATOMS: atom_id res chain seq x y z
N MET A 1 39.23 1.61 16.70
CA MET A 1 37.78 1.35 16.85
C MET A 1 37.06 2.14 15.77
N ALA A 2 36.79 1.51 14.63
CA ALA A 2 36.09 2.14 13.52
C ALA A 2 34.60 2.14 13.84
N ARG A 3 34.03 3.30 14.17
CA ARG A 3 32.58 3.45 14.29
C ARG A 3 32.00 3.21 12.89
N TYR A 4 31.24 2.13 12.72
CA TYR A 4 30.39 1.96 11.54
C TYR A 4 29.29 3.03 11.59
N GLN A 5 29.59 4.22 11.07
CA GLN A 5 28.57 5.19 10.72
C GLN A 5 27.77 4.60 9.58
N VAL A 6 26.57 4.12 9.89
CA VAL A 6 25.55 3.82 8.88
C VAL A 6 25.42 5.10 8.05
N PRO A 7 25.67 5.06 6.73
CA PRO A 7 25.62 6.26 5.91
C PRO A 7 24.25 6.93 6.10
N ASP A 8 24.23 8.22 6.42
CA ASP A 8 23.01 9.03 6.49
C ASP A 8 22.02 8.79 5.34
N PRO A 9 22.43 8.54 4.07
CA PRO A 9 21.49 8.21 3.00
C PRO A 9 20.70 6.90 3.22
N LEU A 10 21.27 5.88 3.87
CA LEU A 10 20.59 4.60 4.11
C LEU A 10 19.47 4.75 5.14
N ARG A 11 19.67 5.59 6.17
CA ARG A 11 18.63 5.93 7.14
C ARG A 11 17.53 6.76 6.50
N GLY A 12 17.90 7.71 5.63
CA GLY A 12 16.95 8.48 4.83
C GLY A 12 16.10 7.61 3.91
N LEU A 13 16.72 6.67 3.18
CA LEU A 13 16.02 5.71 2.32
C LEU A 13 15.09 4.78 3.10
N ALA A 14 15.51 4.31 4.28
CA ALA A 14 14.67 3.47 5.13
C ALA A 14 13.46 4.25 5.67
N ALA A 15 13.65 5.50 6.10
CA ALA A 15 12.55 6.37 6.52
C ALA A 15 11.59 6.68 5.35
N LEU A 16 12.13 6.93 4.16
CA LEU A 16 11.35 7.12 2.94
C LEU A 16 10.53 5.85 2.61
N ALA A 17 11.14 4.67 2.70
CA ALA A 17 10.46 3.40 2.45
C ALA A 17 9.32 3.15 3.44
N ILE A 18 9.49 3.51 4.71
CA ILE A 18 8.41 3.46 5.71
C ILE A 18 7.29 4.43 5.33
N PHE A 19 7.62 5.68 4.99
CA PHE A 19 6.63 6.68 4.63
C PHE A 19 5.83 6.28 3.39
N VAL A 20 6.52 5.93 2.31
CA VAL A 20 5.90 5.49 1.05
C VAL A 20 5.10 4.21 1.28
N GLY A 21 5.65 3.24 2.00
CA GLY A 21 4.96 2.00 2.30
C GLY A 21 3.69 2.22 3.12
N PHE A 22 3.72 3.14 4.09
CA PHE A 22 2.56 3.51 4.88
C PHE A 22 1.47 4.17 4.02
N PHE A 23 1.84 5.08 3.11
CA PHE A 23 0.89 5.66 2.17
C PHE A 23 0.26 4.61 1.25
N LEU A 24 1.07 3.72 0.65
CA LEU A 24 0.56 2.64 -0.21
C LEU A 24 -0.36 1.70 0.57
N PHE A 25 -0.04 1.39 1.82
CA PHE A 25 -0.91 0.64 2.70
C PHE A 25 -2.26 1.35 2.87
N LEU A 26 -2.27 2.64 3.24
CA LEU A 26 -3.52 3.40 3.40
C LEU A 26 -4.37 3.42 2.12
N PHE A 27 -3.77 3.57 0.94
CA PHE A 27 -4.51 3.51 -0.32
C PHE A 27 -5.11 2.13 -0.61
N GLY A 28 -4.43 1.05 -0.21
CA GLY A 28 -4.93 -0.32 -0.37
C GLY A 28 -5.83 -0.82 0.77
N THR A 29 -5.80 -0.20 1.95
CA THR A 29 -6.56 -0.65 3.13
C THR A 29 -8.07 -0.75 2.93
N PRO A 30 -8.77 0.17 2.25
CA PRO A 30 -10.23 0.09 2.10
C PRO A 30 -10.65 -1.23 1.43
N ILE A 31 -9.82 -1.74 0.52
CA ILE A 31 -10.08 -2.98 -0.22
C ILE A 31 -9.64 -4.21 0.57
N LEU A 32 -8.53 -4.13 1.31
CA LEU A 32 -8.06 -5.21 2.18
C LEU A 32 -9.07 -5.57 3.28
N PHE A 33 -9.85 -4.59 3.73
CA PHE A 33 -10.87 -4.76 4.77
C PHE A 33 -12.31 -4.76 4.25
N SER A 34 -12.52 -4.64 2.93
CA SER A 34 -13.86 -4.72 2.38
C SER A 34 -14.37 -6.16 2.47
N PRO A 35 -15.59 -6.41 3.01
CA PRO A 35 -16.20 -7.74 3.01
C PRO A 35 -16.62 -8.18 1.60
N HIS A 36 -16.65 -7.26 0.64
CA HIS A 36 -17.04 -7.50 -0.74
C HIS A 36 -15.85 -7.35 -1.67
N GLU A 37 -15.66 -8.35 -2.54
CA GLU A 37 -14.56 -8.41 -3.51
C GLU A 37 -14.67 -7.29 -4.57
N VAL A 38 -15.92 -6.89 -4.85
CA VAL A 38 -16.28 -5.80 -5.78
C VAL A 38 -17.46 -5.04 -5.19
N ASP A 39 -17.26 -3.75 -4.96
CA ASP A 39 -18.21 -2.89 -4.27
C ASP A 39 -18.40 -1.59 -5.05
N CYS A 40 -19.64 -1.16 -5.22
CA CYS A 40 -20.04 0.08 -5.88
C CYS A 40 -20.90 0.88 -4.90
N ASP A 41 -20.37 1.98 -4.38
CA ASP A 41 -21.00 2.82 -3.35
C ASP A 41 -21.54 2.05 -2.12
N GLY A 42 -20.86 0.96 -1.72
CA GLY A 42 -21.24 0.14 -0.57
C GLY A 42 -22.30 -0.92 -0.86
N GLN A 43 -22.55 -1.21 -2.15
CA GLN A 43 -23.31 -2.38 -2.61
C GLN A 43 -22.42 -3.37 -3.36
N ALA A 44 -22.48 -4.64 -2.94
CA ALA A 44 -21.81 -5.74 -3.62
C ALA A 44 -22.31 -5.88 -5.07
N MET A 45 -21.37 -5.84 -6.03
CA MET A 45 -21.70 -6.03 -7.44
C MET A 45 -21.65 -7.50 -7.85
N ARG A 46 -22.44 -7.86 -8.87
CA ARG A 46 -22.42 -9.15 -9.56
C ARG A 46 -21.71 -9.04 -10.91
N PRO A 47 -21.12 -10.14 -11.41
CA PRO A 47 -20.55 -10.19 -12.76
C PRO A 47 -21.57 -9.72 -13.81
N GLY A 48 -21.13 -8.84 -14.72
CA GLY A 48 -21.98 -8.24 -15.76
C GLY A 48 -22.76 -7.00 -15.33
N GLN A 49 -22.69 -6.58 -14.07
CA GLN A 49 -23.22 -5.30 -13.63
C GLN A 49 -22.27 -4.15 -13.96
N VAL A 50 -22.83 -2.96 -14.12
CA VAL A 50 -22.09 -1.71 -14.36
C VAL A 50 -22.35 -0.79 -13.18
N CYS A 51 -21.30 -0.25 -12.58
CA CYS A 51 -21.43 0.70 -11.48
C CYS A 51 -21.95 1.99 -12.10
N GLY A 52 -23.08 2.47 -11.59
CA GLY A 52 -23.66 3.71 -12.07
C GLY A 52 -22.67 4.86 -11.92
N PRO A 53 -22.85 5.95 -12.67
CA PRO A 53 -22.01 7.13 -12.50
C PRO A 53 -22.07 7.56 -11.03
N ASN A 54 -20.93 7.45 -10.32
CA ASN A 54 -20.83 7.99 -8.97
C ASN A 54 -21.16 9.48 -9.04
N ALA A 55 -22.08 9.93 -8.20
CA ALA A 55 -22.57 11.32 -8.15
C ALA A 55 -21.44 12.35 -7.93
N LEU A 56 -20.25 11.89 -7.55
CA LEU A 56 -19.05 12.69 -7.26
C LEU A 56 -18.12 12.89 -8.47
N THR A 57 -18.15 12.02 -9.49
CA THR A 57 -17.15 12.04 -10.58
C THR A 57 -17.74 12.30 -11.96
N GLY A 58 -19.07 12.22 -12.15
CA GLY A 58 -19.74 12.58 -13.41
C GLY A 58 -19.26 11.79 -14.65
N GLY A 59 -18.50 10.71 -14.44
CA GLY A 59 -17.95 9.84 -15.48
C GLY A 59 -18.91 8.71 -15.83
N GLY A 60 -18.79 8.19 -17.05
CA GLY A 60 -19.53 6.99 -17.49
C GLY A 60 -19.28 5.81 -16.54
N GLY A 61 -20.29 4.97 -16.36
CA GLY A 61 -20.25 3.89 -15.37
C GLY A 61 -19.14 2.87 -15.65
N ASP A 62 -18.43 2.46 -14.60
CA ASP A 62 -17.37 1.46 -14.70
C ASP A 62 -17.96 0.04 -14.67
N PRO A 63 -17.62 -0.83 -15.64
CA PRO A 63 -18.10 -2.21 -15.64
C PRO A 63 -17.42 -3.03 -14.54
N TYR A 64 -18.12 -4.07 -14.07
CA TYR A 64 -17.63 -5.00 -13.04
C TYR A 64 -16.17 -5.43 -13.26
N GLU A 65 -15.79 -5.78 -14.48
CA GLU A 65 -14.43 -6.25 -14.81
C GLU A 65 -13.35 -5.20 -14.56
N VAL A 66 -13.65 -3.92 -14.84
CA VAL A 66 -12.74 -2.80 -14.59
C VAL A 66 -12.55 -2.60 -13.10
N ILE A 67 -13.64 -2.67 -12.32
CA ILE A 67 -13.60 -2.52 -10.86
C ILE A 67 -12.85 -3.70 -10.22
N VAL A 68 -13.06 -4.93 -10.71
CA VAL A 68 -12.28 -6.10 -10.27
C VAL A 68 -10.79 -5.87 -10.49
N GLN A 69 -10.41 -5.43 -11.69
CA GLN A 69 -9.01 -5.20 -12.03
C GLN A 69 -8.40 -4.10 -11.19
N GLU A 70 -9.10 -2.98 -11.01
CA GLU A 70 -8.64 -1.87 -10.18
C GLU A 70 -8.52 -2.28 -8.70
N ASN A 71 -9.49 -3.05 -8.19
CA ASN A 71 -9.46 -3.57 -6.83
C ASN A 71 -8.28 -4.53 -6.62
N ALA A 72 -7.99 -5.40 -7.59
CA ALA A 72 -6.82 -6.27 -7.55
C ALA A 72 -5.53 -5.45 -7.48
N ILE A 73 -5.39 -4.42 -8.31
CA ILE A 73 -4.22 -3.52 -8.30
C ILE A 73 -4.09 -2.81 -6.96
N ARG A 74 -5.16 -2.21 -6.44
CA ARG A 74 -5.17 -1.53 -5.14
C ARG A 74 -4.84 -2.47 -3.98
N ARG A 75 -5.28 -3.74 -4.05
CA ARG A 75 -4.91 -4.77 -3.07
C ARG A 75 -3.42 -5.10 -3.14
N TRP A 76 -2.85 -5.24 -4.33
CA TRP A 76 -1.41 -5.39 -4.52
C TRP A 76 -0.61 -4.18 -4.01
N ILE A 77 -1.11 -2.97 -4.26
CA ILE A 77 -0.56 -1.72 -3.71
C ILE A 77 -0.53 -1.80 -2.18
N GLY A 78 -1.63 -2.20 -1.55
CA GLY A 78 -1.71 -2.38 -0.10
C GLY A 78 -0.67 -3.36 0.46
N TYR A 79 -0.54 -4.55 -0.16
CA TYR A 79 0.46 -5.54 0.25
C TYR A 79 1.90 -5.05 0.05
N SER A 80 2.19 -4.40 -1.08
CA SER A 80 3.51 -3.81 -1.33
C SER A 80 3.85 -2.73 -0.29
N GLY A 81 2.85 -1.99 0.19
CA GLY A 81 2.99 -1.05 1.30
C GLY A 81 3.48 -1.70 2.58
N VAL A 82 2.85 -2.81 3.00
CA VAL A 82 3.26 -3.56 4.21
C VAL A 82 4.70 -4.08 4.07
N VAL A 83 5.05 -4.60 2.89
CA VAL A 83 6.41 -5.10 2.62
C VAL A 83 7.44 -3.98 2.71
N LEU A 84 7.16 -2.82 2.13
CA LEU A 84 8.05 -1.65 2.17
C LEU A 84 8.24 -1.11 3.60
N VAL A 85 7.17 -1.03 4.39
CA VAL A 85 7.26 -0.64 5.81
C VAL A 85 8.10 -1.65 6.59
N GLY A 86 7.84 -2.95 6.41
CA GLY A 86 8.59 -4.01 7.08
C GLY A 86 10.08 -3.97 6.72
N TRP A 87 10.40 -3.77 5.45
CA TRP A 87 11.78 -3.66 4.98
C TRP A 87 12.49 -2.41 5.51
N GLY A 88 11.81 -1.25 5.52
CA GLY A 88 12.33 -0.02 6.11
C GLY A 88 12.56 -0.13 7.62
N ALA A 89 11.65 -0.77 8.36
CA ALA A 89 11.84 -1.02 9.79
C ALA A 89 13.00 -1.99 10.05
N LEU A 90 13.09 -3.07 9.29
CA LEU A 90 14.16 -4.07 9.42
C LEU A 90 15.53 -3.46 9.15
N THR A 91 15.67 -2.64 8.11
CA THR A 91 16.92 -1.95 7.78
C THR A 91 17.36 -1.02 8.91
N LEU A 92 16.44 -0.27 9.54
CA LEU A 92 16.75 0.55 10.71
C LEU A 92 17.19 -0.28 11.92
N ILE A 93 16.54 -1.42 12.18
CA ILE A 93 16.93 -2.33 13.27
C ILE A 93 18.33 -2.90 13.03
N ILE A 94 18.62 -3.41 11.83
CA ILE A 94 19.93 -3.95 11.48
C ILE A 94 21.00 -2.87 11.60
N ALA A 95 20.73 -1.67 11.08
CA ALA A 95 21.61 -0.50 11.20
C ALA A 95 21.91 -0.17 12.68
N ALA A 96 20.90 -0.20 13.54
CA ALA A 96 21.06 0.04 14.98
C ALA A 96 21.86 -1.06 15.67
N VAL A 97 21.66 -2.33 15.31
CA VAL A 97 22.42 -3.47 15.84
C VAL A 97 23.88 -3.39 15.42
N LEU A 98 24.16 -3.13 14.15
CA LEU A 98 25.53 -3.00 13.63
C LEU A 98 26.28 -1.82 14.25
N ALA A 99 25.60 -0.69 14.45
CA ALA A 99 26.20 0.48 15.11
C ALA A 99 26.53 0.25 16.60
N ARG A 100 25.94 -0.78 17.24
CA ARG A 100 26.20 -1.16 18.63
C ARG A 100 27.25 -2.26 18.78
N ARG A 101 27.72 -2.88 17.69
CA ARG A 101 28.79 -3.87 17.75
C ARG A 101 30.14 -3.15 17.90
N PRO A 102 30.96 -3.51 18.92
CA PRO A 102 32.24 -2.86 19.21
C PRO A 102 33.31 -3.10 18.14
#